data_AF-A0A0W1CJ54-F1
#
_entry.id   AF-A0A0W1CJ54-F1
#
_cell.length_a   1.000
_cell.length_b   1.000
_cell.length_c   1.000
_cell.angle_alpha   90.00
_cell.angle_beta   90.00
_cell.angle_gamma   90.00
#
_symmetry.space_group_name_H-M   'P 1'
#
loop_
_entity.id
_entity.type
_entity.pdbx_description
1 polymer ?
#
loop_
_entity_poly.entity_id
_entity_poly.type
_entity_poly.pdbx_seq_one_letter_code
_entity_poly.pdbx_strand_id
1 'polypeptide(L)'
;MTDDWRVDDLALCISRHARYPAAVRPGAVFTVRAVIANMPDVRGGQAGTALNFRDVPDLGPRAAYCARRFRKITPGAPDDFDSEVIDLMGKVANPHR
;
A
#
# COMPACT_ATOMS: atom_id res chain seq x y z
N MET A 1 13.18 -8.40 -2.06
CA MET A 1 12.45 -7.67 -1.00
C MET A 1 10.99 -8.07 -1.16
N THR A 2 10.46 -8.82 -0.20
CA THR A 2 9.04 -9.12 -0.12
C THR A 2 8.33 -7.80 0.14
N ASP A 3 7.36 -7.43 -0.69
CA ASP A 3 6.64 -6.17 -0.49
C ASP A 3 5.89 -6.24 0.87
N ASP A 4 6.35 -5.49 1.89
CA ASP A 4 5.76 -5.41 3.26
C ASP A 4 4.44 -4.61 3.26
N TRP A 5 3.49 -5.05 2.45
CA TRP A 5 2.14 -4.52 2.42
C TRP A 5 1.32 -5.08 3.58
N ARG A 6 0.48 -4.23 4.16
CA ARG A 6 -0.45 -4.54 5.24
C ARG A 6 -1.82 -3.95 4.91
N VAL A 7 -2.85 -4.49 5.56
CA VAL A 7 -4.16 -3.84 5.59
C VAL A 7 -4.01 -2.44 6.17
N ASP A 8 -4.79 -1.48 5.68
CA ASP A 8 -4.72 -0.05 6.00
C ASP A 8 -3.51 0.71 5.44
N ASP A 9 -2.59 0.05 4.72
CA ASP A 9 -1.57 0.79 3.99
C ASP A 9 -2.18 1.68 2.90
N LEU A 10 -1.57 2.84 2.69
CA LEU A 10 -1.83 3.75 1.60
C LEU A 10 -0.94 3.39 0.42
N ALA A 11 -1.58 3.15 -0.72
CA ALA A 11 -0.96 2.73 -1.96
C ALA A 11 -1.11 3.83 -3.02
N LEU A 12 0.00 4.47 -3.38
CA LEU A 12 0.06 5.41 -4.50
C LEU A 12 0.21 4.63 -5.81
N CYS A 13 -0.75 4.76 -6.73
CA CYS A 13 -0.63 4.20 -8.06
C CYS A 13 0.46 4.95 -8.85
N ILE A 14 1.49 4.22 -9.30
CA ILE A 14 2.60 4.76 -10.10
C ILE A 14 2.53 4.32 -11.57
N SER A 15 1.79 3.24 -11.87
CA SER A 15 1.63 2.73 -13.23
C SER A 15 0.29 2.03 -13.42
N ARG A 16 -0.47 2.40 -14.45
CA ARG A 16 -1.77 1.79 -14.75
C ARG A 16 -1.64 0.56 -15.65
N HIS A 17 -2.40 -0.49 -15.34
CA HIS A 17 -2.65 -1.60 -16.25
C HIS A 17 -3.90 -1.33 -17.10
N ALA A 18 -3.90 -1.74 -18.37
CA ALA A 18 -5.01 -1.47 -19.31
C ALA A 18 -6.37 -2.01 -18.84
N ARG A 19 -6.38 -3.10 -18.08
CA ARG A 19 -7.60 -3.73 -17.54
C ARG A 19 -8.09 -3.12 -16.22
N TYR A 20 -7.35 -2.20 -15.62
CA TYR A 20 -7.82 -1.57 -14.39
C TYR A 20 -8.88 -0.50 -14.68
N PRO A 21 -9.86 -0.33 -13.77
CA PRO A 21 -10.82 0.76 -13.83
C PRO A 21 -10.13 2.11 -14.03
N ALA A 22 -10.80 3.04 -14.71
CA ALA A 22 -10.23 4.37 -15.01
C ALA A 22 -9.82 5.15 -13.74
N ALA A 23 -10.48 4.89 -12.61
CA ALA A 23 -10.14 5.47 -11.32
C ALA A 23 -8.73 5.05 -10.84
N VAL A 24 -8.25 3.85 -11.21
CA VAL A 24 -6.91 3.34 -10.88
C VAL A 24 -5.90 3.87 -11.89
N ARG A 25 -5.59 5.15 -11.75
CA ARG A 25 -4.66 5.92 -12.60
C ARG A 25 -3.43 6.37 -11.81
N PRO A 26 -2.30 6.68 -12.47
CA PRO A 26 -1.13 7.23 -11.79
C PRO A 26 -1.50 8.48 -10.97
N GLY A 27 -0.96 8.58 -9.76
CA GLY A 27 -1.26 9.67 -8.83
C GLY A 27 -2.46 9.42 -7.90
N ALA A 28 -3.31 8.42 -8.19
CA ALA A 28 -4.39 8.05 -7.28
C ALA A 28 -3.86 7.29 -6.06
N VAL A 29 -4.42 7.57 -4.88
CA VAL A 29 -4.08 6.92 -3.61
C VAL A 29 -5.24 6.05 -3.18
N PHE A 30 -4.93 4.83 -2.73
CA PHE A 30 -5.91 3.85 -2.30
C PHE A 30 -5.56 3.30 -0.92
N THR A 31 -6.57 2.93 -0.14
CA THR A 31 -6.38 2.22 1.13
C THR A 31 -6.44 0.73 0.90
N VAL A 32 -5.42 -0.02 1.30
CA VAL A 32 -5.35 -1.48 1.17
C VAL A 32 -6.38 -2.14 2.09
N ARG A 33 -7.25 -2.94 1.50
CA ARG A 33 -8.26 -3.76 2.19
C ARG A 33 -7.75 -5.17 2.48
N ALA A 34 -6.99 -5.75 1.55
CA ALA A 34 -6.44 -7.09 1.69
C ALA A 34 -5.15 -7.23 0.89
N VAL A 35 -4.25 -8.08 1.40
CA VAL A 35 -2.97 -8.44 0.77
C VAL A 35 -3.02 -9.92 0.44
N ILE A 36 -2.78 -10.25 -0.82
CA ILE A 36 -2.82 -11.61 -1.34
C ILE A 36 -1.38 -11.97 -1.75
N ALA A 37 -0.76 -12.87 -1.00
CA ALA A 37 0.56 -13.39 -1.32
C ALA A 37 0.49 -14.43 -2.44
N ASN A 38 1.55 -14.54 -3.23
CA ASN A 38 1.72 -15.56 -4.26
C ASN A 38 0.54 -15.64 -5.26
N MET A 39 -0.06 -14.50 -5.61
CA MET A 39 -1.14 -14.46 -6.60
C MET A 39 -0.56 -14.86 -7.97
N PRO A 40 -1.09 -15.91 -8.63
CA PRO A 40 -0.59 -16.33 -9.93
C PRO A 40 -0.76 -15.24 -10.99
N ASP A 41 0.30 -14.91 -11.71
CA ASP A 41 0.17 -14.09 -12.91
C ASP A 41 -0.39 -14.98 -14.04
N VAL A 42 -1.66 -14.76 -14.38
CA VAL A 42 -2.42 -15.53 -15.37
C VAL A 42 -1.74 -15.52 -16.76
N ARG A 43 -0.80 -14.62 -17.03
CA ARG A 43 -0.02 -14.58 -18.29
C ARG A 43 1.28 -15.37 -18.26
N GLY A 44 1.50 -16.24 -17.28
CA GLY A 44 2.73 -17.04 -17.15
C GLY A 44 3.89 -16.25 -16.53
N GLY A 45 3.59 -15.16 -15.83
CA GLY A 45 4.54 -14.43 -15.03
C GLY A 45 4.81 -15.11 -13.68
N GLN A 46 5.82 -14.60 -12.96
CA GLN A 46 6.07 -15.02 -11.59
C GLN A 46 4.89 -14.61 -10.69
N ALA A 47 4.49 -15.52 -9.79
CA ALA A 47 3.52 -15.20 -8.76
C ALA A 47 4.05 -14.04 -7.90
N GLY A 48 3.15 -13.17 -7.44
CA GLY A 48 3.56 -11.98 -6.70
C GLY A 48 2.50 -11.48 -5.73
N THR A 49 2.85 -10.43 -4.99
CA THR A 49 1.92 -9.77 -4.09
C THR A 49 0.86 -9.02 -4.88
N ALA A 50 -0.40 -9.23 -4.52
CA ALA A 50 -1.53 -8.48 -5.04
C ALA A 50 -2.30 -7.80 -3.92
N LEU A 51 -2.95 -6.71 -4.25
CA LEU A 51 -3.67 -5.83 -3.35
C LEU A 51 -5.14 -5.76 -3.78
N ASN A 52 -6.03 -5.68 -2.79
CA ASN A 52 -7.39 -5.18 -2.97
C ASN A 52 -7.52 -3.87 -2.19
N PHE A 53 -8.34 -2.95 -2.68
CA PHE A 53 -8.50 -1.63 -2.09
C PHE A 53 -9.91 -1.43 -1.54
N ARG A 54 -10.05 -0.54 -0.54
CA ARG A 54 -11.36 -0.06 -0.08
C ARG A 54 -11.99 0.84 -1.14
N ASP A 55 -13.30 0.73 -1.30
CA ASP A 55 -14.10 1.58 -2.20
C ASP A 55 -13.64 1.57 -3.67
N VAL A 56 -12.91 0.54 -4.08
CA VAL A 56 -12.51 0.27 -5.46
C VAL A 56 -13.10 -1.06 -5.89
N PRO A 57 -13.69 -1.18 -7.10
CA PRO A 57 -14.27 -2.43 -7.57
C PRO A 57 -13.26 -3.58 -7.57
N ASP A 58 -13.65 -4.73 -7.02
CA ASP A 58 -12.85 -5.95 -7.14
C ASP A 58 -12.78 -6.37 -8.62
N LEU A 59 -11.61 -6.86 -9.06
CA LEU A 59 -11.40 -7.31 -10.45
C LEU A 59 -11.96 -8.72 -10.72
N GLY A 60 -12.55 -9.35 -9.70
CA GLY A 60 -13.11 -10.70 -9.74
C GLY A 60 -12.28 -11.73 -8.96
N PRO A 61 -12.79 -12.97 -8.78
CA PRO A 61 -12.21 -13.97 -7.87
C PRO A 61 -10.82 -14.49 -8.28
N ARG A 62 -10.36 -14.18 -9.49
CA ARG A 62 -9.07 -14.61 -10.05
C ARG A 62 -8.21 -13.44 -10.53
N ALA A 63 -8.53 -12.21 -10.11
CA ALA A 63 -7.79 -11.02 -10.51
C ALA A 63 -7.70 -10.04 -9.34
N ALA A 64 -6.53 -9.41 -9.19
CA ALA A 64 -6.26 -8.43 -8.16
C ALA A 64 -5.28 -7.38 -8.69
N TYR A 65 -5.07 -6.31 -7.92
CA TYR A 65 -4.16 -5.23 -8.30
C TYR A 65 -2.71 -5.63 -7.99
N CYS A 66 -1.83 -5.65 -8.99
CA CYS A 66 -0.45 -6.08 -8.80
C CYS A 66 0.30 -5.05 -7.96
N ALA A 67 0.88 -5.47 -6.83
CA ALA A 67 1.58 -4.58 -5.89
C ALA A 67 2.68 -3.75 -6.55
N ARG A 68 3.43 -4.32 -7.50
CA ARG A 68 4.50 -3.66 -8.27
C ARG A 68 4.09 -2.37 -9.02
N ARG A 69 2.79 -2.12 -9.16
CA ARG A 69 2.24 -0.92 -9.81
C ARG A 69 1.94 0.21 -8.84
N PHE A 70 2.19 -0.02 -7.56
CA PHE A 70 1.91 0.88 -6.47
C PHE A 70 3.16 1.11 -5.63
N ARG A 71 3.25 2.29 -5.03
CA ARG A 71 4.23 2.61 -4.01
C ARG A 71 3.51 2.73 -2.67
N LYS A 72 3.99 2.01 -1.65
CA LYS A 72 3.53 2.20 -0.26
C LYS A 72 3.97 3.58 0.21
N ILE A 73 3.02 4.37 0.70
CA ILE A 73 3.27 5.72 1.24
C ILE A 73 2.89 5.84 2.71
N THR A 74 2.30 4.79 3.32
CA THR A 74 2.18 4.72 4.78
C THR A 74 3.59 4.67 5.39
N PRO A 75 3.90 5.58 6.32
CA PRO A 75 5.16 5.53 7.06
C PRO A 75 5.33 4.17 7.74
N GLY A 76 6.58 3.74 7.89
CA GLY A 76 6.87 2.58 8.74
C GLY A 76 6.46 2.85 10.18
N ALA A 77 6.53 1.81 11.02
CA ALA A 77 6.58 2.05 12.45
C ALA A 77 7.79 2.95 12.76
N PRO A 78 7.67 3.92 13.68
CA PRO A 78 8.81 4.73 14.12
C PRO A 78 9.95 3.80 14.51
N ASP A 79 11.16 4.08 14.00
CA ASP A 79 12.35 3.47 14.56
C ASP A 79 12.75 4.18 15.88
N ASP A 80 13.86 3.75 16.48
CA ASP A 80 14.32 4.32 17.76
C ASP A 80 14.59 5.82 17.64
N PHE A 81 15.09 6.28 16.49
CA PHE A 81 15.37 7.68 16.24
C PHE A 81 14.08 8.48 16.04
N ASP A 82 13.16 7.97 15.22
CA ASP A 82 11.83 8.58 15.02
C ASP A 82 11.10 8.71 16.37
N SER A 83 11.19 7.69 17.23
CA SER A 83 10.56 7.67 18.55
C SER A 83 11.12 8.75 19.47
N GLU A 84 12.45 8.90 19.53
CA GLU A 84 13.11 9.95 20.31
C GLU A 84 12.68 11.36 19.84
N VAL A 85 12.63 11.56 18.52
CA VAL A 85 12.23 12.85 17.92
C VAL A 85 10.76 13.16 18.23
N ILE A 86 9.86 12.18 18.12
CA ILE A 86 8.44 12.33 18.45
C ILE A 86 8.29 12.71 19.93
N ASP A 87 9.00 12.02 20.83
CA ASP A 87 8.99 12.32 22.26
C ASP A 87 9.49 13.74 22.56
N LEU A 88 10.56 14.16 21.88
CA LEU A 88 11.10 15.52 22.01
C LEU A 88 10.10 16.57 21.55
N MET A 89 9.50 16.39 20.37
CA MET A 89 8.49 17.31 19.82
C MET A 89 7.23 17.36 20.69
N GLY A 90 6.82 16.22 21.25
CA GLY A 90 5.68 16.13 22.17
C GLY A 90 5.90 16.90 23.48
N LYS A 91 7.13 16.86 24.03
CA LYS A 91 7.52 17.65 25.21
C LYS A 91 7.57 19.16 24.93
N VAL A 92 8.08 19.56 23.76
CA VAL A 92 8.11 20.97 23.34
C VAL A 92 6.70 21.52 23.12
N ALA A 93 5.79 20.71 22.57
CA ALA A 93 4.41 21.09 22.36
C ALA A 93 3.58 21.19 23.65
N ASN A 94 4.02 20.55 24.74
CA ASN A 94 3.32 20.57 26.03
C ASN A 94 4.31 20.65 27.20
N PRO A 95 4.84 21.85 27.53
CA PRO A 95 5.97 22.04 28.44
C PRO A 95 5.66 21.77 29.92
N HIS A 96 4.48 21.24 30.26
CA HIS A 96 3.99 21.02 31.62
C HIS A 96 3.60 19.57 31.93
N ARG A 97 4.12 18.61 31.16
CA ARG A 97 3.95 17.18 31.45
C ARG A 97 5.28 16.51 31.77
#